data_AF-A0A660QAK2-F1
#
_entry.id   AF-A0A660QAK2-F1
#
_cell.length_a   1.000
_cell.length_b   1.000
_cell.length_c   1.000
_cell.angle_alpha   90.00
_cell.angle_beta   90.00
_cell.angle_gamma   90.00
#
_symmetry.space_group_name_H-M   'P 1'
#
loop_
_entity.id
_entity.type
_entity.pdbx_description
1 polymer ?
#
loop_
_entity_poly.entity_id
_entity_poly.type
_entity_poly.pdbx_seq_one_letter_code
_entity_poly.pdbx_strand_id
1 'polypeptide(L)'
;KNSRDEVMVNLVNLASARNSLWRNRQRAPQELRDIEVTLPKQLLPLDGEFYFVTPDGKLKAEELQADASDTEVHLVIPYLKYWSAVLVMPPK
;
A
#
# COMPACT_ATOMS: atom_id res chain seq x y z
N LYS A 1 4.84 1.84 -8.86
CA LYS A 1 6.00 1.46 -9.72
C LYS A 1 5.58 0.22 -10.46
N ASN A 2 5.67 0.23 -11.78
CA ASN A 2 5.19 -0.88 -12.61
C ASN A 2 6.40 -1.58 -13.23
N SER A 3 6.47 -2.90 -13.09
CA SER A 3 7.24 -3.77 -13.98
C SER A 3 6.27 -4.32 -15.05
N ARG A 4 6.71 -5.22 -15.94
CA ARG A 4 5.82 -5.74 -17.00
C ARG A 4 4.57 -6.42 -16.44
N ASP A 5 4.69 -7.09 -15.28
CA ASP A 5 3.64 -7.93 -14.72
C ASP A 5 3.37 -7.66 -13.22
N GLU A 6 4.06 -6.70 -12.62
CA GLU A 6 3.96 -6.41 -11.18
C GLU A 6 3.72 -4.92 -10.93
N VAL A 7 2.92 -4.64 -9.91
CA VAL A 7 2.60 -3.28 -9.50
C VAL A 7 2.95 -3.12 -8.03
N MET A 8 3.70 -2.07 -7.71
CA MET A 8 3.95 -1.66 -6.33
C MET A 8 3.27 -0.32 -6.06
N VAL A 9 2.28 -0.34 -5.15
CA VAL A 9 1.61 0.84 -4.62
C VAL A 9 2.28 1.23 -3.32
N ASN A 10 2.81 2.45 -3.24
CA ASN A 10 3.49 2.95 -2.04
C ASN A 10 2.55 3.83 -1.22
N LEU A 11 2.46 3.56 0.07
CA LEU A 11 1.71 4.35 1.03
C LEU A 11 2.71 5.04 1.97
N VAL A 12 2.80 6.37 1.89
CA VAL A 12 3.67 7.17 2.75
C VAL A 12 2.82 8.01 3.67
N ASN A 13 3.01 7.85 4.99
CA ASN A 13 2.21 8.58 5.97
C ASN A 13 2.74 9.99 6.18
N LEU A 14 2.05 10.96 5.59
CA LEU A 14 2.32 12.38 5.78
C LEU A 14 1.27 13.07 6.64
N ALA A 15 0.38 12.33 7.33
CA ALA A 15 -0.76 12.89 8.05
C ALA A 15 -0.37 13.86 9.17
N SER A 16 0.83 13.69 9.76
CA SER A 16 1.37 14.58 10.80
C SER A 16 2.52 15.46 10.31
N ALA A 17 2.81 15.47 9.00
CA ALA A 17 3.86 16.29 8.44
C ALA A 17 3.53 17.78 8.61
N ARG A 18 4.51 18.57 9.05
CA ARG A 18 4.34 20.03 9.24
C ARG A 18 4.49 20.79 7.94
N ASN A 19 5.24 20.22 6.99
CA ASN A 19 5.53 20.79 5.70
C ASN A 19 6.01 19.67 4.76
N SER A 20 6.09 19.96 3.47
CA SER A 20 6.56 19.05 2.43
C SER A 20 8.09 18.96 2.29
N LEU A 21 8.86 19.71 3.11
CA LEU A 21 10.32 19.74 3.01
C LEU A 21 10.92 18.57 3.80
N TRP A 22 11.40 17.56 3.07
CA TRP A 22 11.91 16.31 3.65
C TRP A 22 13.09 16.50 4.62
N ARG A 23 13.90 17.55 4.45
CA ARG A 23 15.03 17.88 5.33
C ARG A 23 14.62 18.53 6.64
N ASN A 24 13.42 19.09 6.71
CA ASN A 24 12.96 19.78 7.91
C ASN A 24 12.54 18.77 8.96
N ARG A 25 12.73 19.12 10.24
CA ARG A 25 12.26 18.30 11.35
C ARG A 25 10.73 18.12 11.27
N GLN A 26 10.30 16.88 11.09
CA GLN A 26 8.89 16.50 11.08
C GLN A 26 8.47 15.92 12.45
N ARG A 27 7.16 15.87 12.70
CA ARG A 27 6.63 15.07 13.81
C ARG A 27 6.63 13.60 13.42
N ALA A 28 6.70 12.72 14.40
CA ALA A 28 6.37 11.32 14.16
C ALA A 28 4.90 11.23 13.66
N PRO A 29 4.63 10.45 12.60
CA PRO A 29 3.29 10.25 12.10
C PRO A 29 2.44 9.49 13.12
N GLN A 30 1.16 9.84 13.19
CA GLN A 30 0.16 9.00 13.86
C GLN A 30 -0.03 7.71 13.06
N GLU A 31 -0.04 6.57 13.74
CA GLU A 31 -0.39 5.29 13.13
C GLU A 31 -1.85 5.29 12.69
N LEU A 32 -2.07 4.99 11.42
CA LEU A 32 -3.39 4.78 10.83
C LEU A 32 -3.65 3.27 10.77
N ARG A 33 -4.92 2.87 10.88
CA ARG A 33 -5.35 1.46 10.87
C ARG A 33 -6.56 1.29 9.98
N ASP A 34 -6.73 0.06 9.48
CA ASP A 34 -7.89 -0.35 8.68
C ASP A 34 -8.18 0.62 7.53
N ILE A 35 -7.12 0.94 6.76
CA ILE A 35 -7.18 1.96 5.72
C ILE A 35 -7.77 1.36 4.46
N GLU A 36 -8.92 1.87 4.04
CA GLU A 36 -9.54 1.50 2.79
C GLU A 36 -8.78 2.11 1.60
N VAL A 37 -8.39 1.26 0.66
CA VAL A 37 -7.69 1.65 -0.57
C VAL A 37 -8.43 1.08 -1.76
N THR A 38 -8.82 1.96 -2.68
CA THR A 38 -9.42 1.59 -3.96
C THR A 38 -8.41 1.78 -5.09
N LEU A 39 -8.17 0.72 -5.86
CA LEU A 39 -7.26 0.70 -6.99
C LEU A 39 -8.04 0.44 -8.29
N PRO A 40 -7.81 1.21 -9.36
CA PRO A 40 -8.41 0.93 -10.66
C PRO A 40 -7.87 -0.38 -11.25
N LYS A 41 -8.76 -1.30 -11.63
CA LYS A 41 -8.40 -2.65 -12.11
C LYS A 41 -7.55 -2.60 -13.38
N GLN A 42 -7.76 -1.61 -14.26
CA GLN A 42 -6.95 -1.45 -15.48
C GLN A 42 -5.46 -1.16 -15.23
N LEU A 43 -5.08 -0.80 -14.00
CA LEU A 43 -3.69 -0.55 -13.62
C LEU A 43 -3.01 -1.77 -13.02
N LEU A 44 -3.75 -2.87 -12.83
CA LEU A 44 -3.31 -4.07 -12.11
C LEU A 44 -3.16 -5.26 -13.08
N PRO A 45 -2.26 -6.21 -12.79
CA PRO A 45 -2.21 -7.47 -13.53
C PRO A 45 -3.52 -8.25 -13.37
N LEU A 46 -3.88 -9.02 -14.41
CA LEU A 46 -5.03 -9.91 -14.36
C LEU A 46 -4.82 -10.97 -13.26
N ASP A 47 -5.84 -11.19 -12.43
CA ASP A 47 -5.83 -12.15 -11.31
C ASP A 47 -4.67 -11.95 -10.31
N GLY A 48 -4.17 -10.72 -10.19
CA GLY A 48 -3.05 -10.41 -9.30
C GLY A 48 -3.35 -10.70 -7.82
N GLU A 49 -2.37 -11.28 -7.14
CA GLU A 49 -2.36 -11.46 -5.68
C GLU A 49 -1.79 -10.23 -4.99
N PHE A 50 -2.34 -9.85 -3.84
CA PHE A 50 -2.02 -8.63 -3.12
C PHE A 50 -1.24 -8.92 -1.85
N TYR A 51 -0.12 -8.24 -1.65
CA TYR A 51 0.76 -8.44 -0.51
C TYR A 51 1.13 -7.12 0.15
N PHE A 52 0.81 -6.99 1.44
CA PHE A 52 1.25 -5.91 2.30
C PHE A 52 2.68 -6.16 2.79
N VAL A 53 3.55 -5.18 2.56
CA VAL A 53 4.95 -5.20 3.04
C VAL A 53 5.28 -3.89 3.73
N THR A 54 6.02 -3.97 4.83
CA THR A 54 6.41 -2.79 5.59
C THR A 54 7.70 -3.02 6.38
N PRO A 55 8.58 -2.02 6.50
CA PRO A 55 9.68 -2.06 7.47
C PRO A 55 9.20 -1.78 8.91
N ASP A 56 7.97 -1.29 9.09
CA ASP A 56 7.47 -0.80 10.38
C ASP A 56 6.97 -1.96 11.27
N GLY A 57 7.90 -2.74 11.83
CA GLY A 57 7.59 -3.74 12.87
C GLY A 57 7.21 -5.13 12.37
N LYS A 58 7.09 -5.36 11.05
CA LYS A 58 6.84 -6.70 10.48
C LYS A 58 7.56 -6.90 9.15
N LEU A 59 8.67 -7.64 9.16
CA LEU A 59 9.49 -7.88 7.96
C LEU A 59 8.90 -8.89 6.97
N LYS A 60 7.92 -9.70 7.39
CA LYS A 60 7.29 -10.71 6.53
C LYS A 60 6.10 -10.09 5.80
N ALA A 61 6.05 -10.32 4.48
CA ALA A 61 4.89 -9.99 3.66
C ALA A 61 3.62 -10.70 4.18
N GLU A 62 2.51 -9.97 4.14
CA GLU A 62 1.19 -10.44 4.51
C GLU A 62 0.28 -10.38 3.29
N GLU A 63 -0.34 -11.50 2.94
CA GLU A 63 -1.31 -11.53 1.86
C GLU A 63 -2.57 -10.77 2.29
N LEU A 64 -3.08 -9.92 1.41
CA LEU A 64 -4.29 -9.14 1.61
C LEU A 64 -5.45 -9.78 0.86
N GLN A 65 -6.60 -9.83 1.52
CA GLN A 65 -7.85 -10.13 0.84
C GLN A 65 -8.29 -8.90 0.04
N ALA A 66 -8.68 -9.13 -1.21
CA ALA A 66 -9.11 -8.10 -2.13
C ALA A 66 -10.57 -8.35 -2.51
N ASP A 67 -11.39 -7.31 -2.41
CA ASP A 67 -12.75 -7.32 -2.96
C ASP A 67 -12.71 -6.66 -4.34
N ALA A 68 -12.94 -7.44 -5.39
CA ALA A 68 -12.78 -7.01 -6.77
C ALA A 68 -14.13 -6.85 -7.45
N SER A 69 -14.35 -5.68 -8.05
CA SER A 69 -15.45 -5.42 -8.98
C SER A 69 -14.96 -5.50 -10.43
N ASP A 70 -15.81 -5.10 -11.38
CA ASP A 70 -15.45 -5.03 -12.79
C ASP A 70 -14.39 -3.95 -13.07
N THR A 71 -14.41 -2.85 -12.34
CA THR A 71 -13.57 -1.66 -12.60
C THR A 71 -12.54 -1.38 -11.52
N GLU A 72 -12.76 -1.87 -10.30
CA GLU A 72 -11.99 -1.49 -9.13
C GLU A 72 -11.63 -2.70 -8.26
N VAL A 73 -10.57 -2.55 -7.49
CA VAL A 73 -10.18 -3.46 -6.42
C VAL A 73 -10.13 -2.69 -5.12
N HIS A 74 -10.82 -3.19 -4.10
CA HIS A 74 -10.85 -2.65 -2.75
C HIS A 74 -9.99 -3.50 -1.84
N LEU A 75 -9.14 -2.83 -1.06
CA LEU A 75 -8.21 -3.43 -0.12
C LEU A 75 -8.35 -2.73 1.23
N VAL A 76 -8.21 -3.50 2.31
CA VAL A 76 -8.06 -2.96 3.66
C VAL A 76 -6.61 -3.14 4.09
N ILE A 77 -5.89 -2.04 4.27
CA ILE A 77 -4.51 -2.05 4.74
C ILE A 77 -4.52 -2.06 6.27
N PRO A 78 -3.90 -3.07 6.92
CA PRO A 78 -4.06 -3.29 8.35
C PRO A 78 -3.53 -2.12 9.19
N TYR A 79 -2.40 -1.53 8.79
CA TYR A 79 -1.86 -0.32 9.40
C TYR A 79 -0.90 0.42 8.48
N LEU A 80 -0.69 1.70 8.78
CA LEU A 80 0.34 2.53 8.16
C LEU A 80 0.96 3.46 9.22
N LYS A 81 2.25 3.25 9.50
CA LYS A 81 3.01 4.11 10.43
C LYS A 81 3.85 5.15 9.68
N TYR A 82 4.92 4.75 9.01
CA TYR A 82 5.76 5.64 8.20
C TYR A 82 5.59 5.37 6.72
N TRP A 83 5.90 4.13 6.31
CA TRP A 83 5.89 3.73 4.91
C TRP A 83 5.54 2.26 4.80
N SER A 84 4.69 1.93 3.85
CA SER A 84 4.36 0.56 3.51
C SER A 84 4.09 0.47 2.02
N ALA A 85 4.06 -0.74 1.49
CA ALA A 85 3.68 -0.97 0.12
C ALA A 85 2.70 -2.13 0.00
N VAL A 86 1.84 -2.04 -1.01
CA VAL A 86 1.10 -3.17 -1.55
C VAL A 86 1.81 -3.61 -2.81
N LEU A 87 2.29 -4.85 -2.83
CA LEU A 87 2.79 -5.53 -4.01
C LEU A 87 1.65 -6.30 -4.64
N VAL A 88 1.45 -6.09 -5.93
CA VAL A 88 0.51 -6.85 -6.76
C VAL A 88 1.35 -7.67 -7.72
N MET A 89 1.24 -8.98 -7.61
CA MET A 89 2.05 -9.94 -8.36
C MET A 89 1.13 -10.94 -9.05
N PRO A 90 1.53 -11.55 -10.18
CA PRO A 90 0.78 -12.63 -10.79
C PRO A 90 0.64 -13.81 -9.81
N PRO A 91 -0.44 -14.60 -9.91
CA PRO A 91 -0.57 -15.82 -9.14
C PRO A 91 0.53 -16.81 -9.53
N LYS A 92 0.94 -17.65 -8.58
CA LYS A 92 1.99 -18.66 -8.80
C LYS A 92 1.60 -19.78 -9.75
#